data_AF-T2IHZ2-F1
#
_entry.id   AF-T2IHZ2-F1
#
_cell.length_a   1.000
_cell.length_b   1.000
_cell.length_c   1.000
_cell.angle_alpha   90.00
_cell.angle_beta   90.00
_cell.angle_gamma   90.00
#
_symmetry.space_group_name_H-M   'P 1'
#
loop_
_entity.id
_entity.type
_entity.pdbx_description
1 polymer ?
#
loop_
_entity_poly.entity_id
_entity_poly.type
_entity_poly.pdbx_seq_one_letter_code
_entity_poly.pdbx_strand_id
1 'polypeptide(L)' 'MSSLETLKQHNILVLLITGRSAGWCQGLVNYLPVLGIIAENGGVYALKESQRMKPFTAINDIIEHRQLLQNNF' A
#
# COMPACT_ATOMS: atom_id res chain seq x y z
N MET A 1 13.42 -13.61 -17.50
CA MET A 1 13.38 -12.69 -16.34
C MET A 1 12.15 -11.80 -16.48
N SER A 2 11.36 -11.56 -15.42
CA SER A 2 10.18 -10.69 -15.54
C SER A 2 10.61 -9.22 -15.61
N SER A 3 9.78 -8.34 -16.19
CA SER A 3 10.13 -6.91 -16.32
C SER A 3 10.41 -6.24 -14.97
N LEU A 4 9.69 -6.61 -13.90
CA LEU A 4 9.92 -6.06 -12.57
C LEU A 4 11.28 -6.45 -11.98
N GLU A 5 11.76 -7.67 -12.26
CA GLU A 5 13.11 -8.08 -11.84
C GLU A 5 14.20 -7.28 -12.57
N THR A 6 14.00 -7.02 -13.86
CA THR A 6 14.92 -6.18 -14.64
C THR A 6 14.99 -4.76 -14.09
N LEU A 7 13.86 -4.17 -13.69
CA LEU A 7 13.84 -2.84 -13.06
C LEU A 7 14.61 -2.84 -11.74
N LYS A 8 14.40 -3.84 -10.88
CA LYS A 8 15.13 -3.99 -9.62
C LYS A 8 16.65 -4.11 -9.83
N GLN A 9 17.10 -4.88 -10.82
CA GLN A 9 18.52 -5.03 -11.15
C GLN A 9 19.18 -3.70 -11.57
N HIS A 10 18.42 -2.79 -12.16
CA HIS A 10 18.89 -1.46 -12.55
C HIS A 10 18.65 -0.40 -11.46
N ASN A 11 18.34 -0.82 -10.24
CA ASN A 11 18.04 0.06 -9.09
C ASN A 11 16.88 1.04 -9.34
N ILE A 12 15.93 0.67 -10.20
CA ILE A 12 14.71 1.45 -10.43
C ILE A 12 13.68 1.04 -9.39
N LEU A 13 13.28 1.99 -8.55
CA LEU A 13 12.26 1.77 -7.53
C LEU A 13 10.87 1.70 -8.17
N VAL A 14 10.12 0.66 -7.84
CA VAL A 14 8.75 0.46 -8.31
C VAL A 14 7.80 0.48 -7.13
N LEU A 15 6.80 1.36 -7.18
CA LEU A 15 5.69 1.43 -6.23
C LEU A 15 4.39 1.10 -6.96
N LEU A 16 3.68 0.06 -6.51
CA LEU A 16 2.40 -0.33 -7.12
C LEU A 16 1.26 0.52 -6.58
N ILE A 17 0.27 0.87 -7.40
CA ILE A 17 -0.92 1.63 -6.98
C ILE A 17 -2.16 0.93 -7.52
N THR A 18 -3.15 0.65 -6.67
CA THR A 18 -4.35 -0.09 -7.06
C THR A 18 -5.57 0.22 -6.20
N GLY A 19 -6.76 0.00 -6.76
CA GLY A 19 -8.04 0.00 -6.03
C GLY A 19 -8.37 -1.31 -5.30
N ARG A 20 -7.48 -2.31 -5.35
CA ARG A 20 -7.67 -3.58 -4.62
C ARG A 20 -7.48 -3.39 -3.11
N SER A 21 -8.09 -4.29 -2.34
CA SER A 21 -8.09 -4.23 -0.87
C SER A 21 -6.70 -4.42 -0.27
N ALA A 22 -6.49 -3.86 0.92
CA ALA A 22 -5.24 -4.01 1.67
C ALA A 22 -4.85 -5.48 1.88
N GLY A 23 -5.81 -6.34 2.22
CA GLY A 23 -5.57 -7.76 2.46
C GLY A 23 -4.99 -8.50 1.24
N TRP A 24 -5.46 -8.18 0.03
CA TRP A 24 -4.90 -8.75 -1.20
C TRP A 24 -3.51 -8.19 -1.52
N CYS A 25 -3.33 -6.88 -1.34
CA CYS A 25 -2.07 -6.19 -1.59
C CYS A 25 -0.93 -6.68 -0.67
N GLN A 26 -1.26 -7.14 0.54
CA GLN A 26 -0.31 -7.69 1.51
C GLN A 26 0.45 -8.89 0.96
N GLY A 27 -0.22 -9.77 0.20
CA GLY A 27 0.45 -10.89 -0.46
C GLY A 27 1.38 -10.42 -1.57
N LEU A 28 0.92 -9.51 -2.43
CA LEU A 28 1.68 -9.07 -3.59
C LEU A 28 2.98 -8.33 -3.26
N VAL A 29 2.95 -7.43 -2.28
CA VAL A 29 4.16 -6.70 -1.86
C VAL A 29 5.24 -7.67 -1.37
N ASN A 30 4.84 -8.82 -0.84
CA ASN A 30 5.77 -9.86 -0.37
C ASN A 30 6.39 -10.63 -1.53
N TYR A 31 5.62 -10.97 -2.56
CA TYR A 31 6.10 -11.78 -3.68
C TYR A 31 6.81 -10.99 -4.79
N LEU A 32 6.43 -9.74 -5.05
CA LEU A 32 6.97 -8.97 -6.19
C LEU A 32 8.23 -8.18 -5.82
N PRO A 33 9.18 -7.99 -6.75
CA PRO A 33 10.40 -7.21 -6.53
C PRO A 33 10.13 -5.69 -6.58
N VAL A 34 9.26 -5.20 -5.70
CA VAL A 34 8.81 -3.80 -5.63
C VAL A 34 9.22 -3.16 -4.31
N LEU A 35 9.28 -1.82 -4.27
CA LEU A 35 9.49 -1.05 -3.04
C LEU A 35 8.31 -1.19 -2.09
N GLY A 36 7.08 -1.19 -2.64
CA GLY A 36 5.87 -1.19 -1.86
C GLY A 36 4.61 -1.21 -2.72
N ILE A 37 3.46 -1.04 -2.06
CA ILE A 37 2.15 -0.96 -2.68
C ILE A 37 1.27 0.08 -1.97
N ILE A 38 0.51 0.83 -2.74
CA ILE A 38 -0.61 1.68 -2.30
C ILE A 38 -1.90 0.96 -2.72
N ALA A 39 -2.75 0.68 -1.74
CA ALA A 39 -4.01 -0.04 -1.90
C ALA A 39 -5.21 0.90 -1.75
N GLU A 40 -6.42 0.39 -2.02
CA GLU A 40 -7.68 1.08 -1.74
C GLU A 40 -7.75 2.48 -2.37
N ASN A 41 -7.23 2.63 -3.58
CA ASN A 41 -7.17 3.89 -4.34
C ASN A 41 -6.42 5.02 -3.61
N GLY A 42 -5.46 4.67 -2.74
CA GLY A 42 -4.71 5.66 -1.96
C GLY A 42 -5.07 5.70 -0.49
N GLY A 43 -5.95 4.83 0.02
CA GLY A 43 -6.30 4.79 1.44
C GLY A 43 -5.14 4.34 2.33
N VAL A 44 -4.41 3.30 1.91
CA VAL A 44 -3.30 2.72 2.69
C VAL A 44 -2.12 2.34 1.82
N TYR A 45 -0.94 2.23 2.44
CA TYR A 45 0.28 1.76 1.79
C TYR A 45 1.07 0.79 2.68
N ALA A 46 1.92 -0.03 2.06
CA ALA A 46 2.91 -0.83 2.74
C ALA A 46 4.24 -0.80 1.98
N LEU A 47 5.34 -0.62 2.70
CA LEU A 47 6.68 -0.87 2.17
C LEU A 47 7.04 -2.34 2.35
N LYS A 48 7.77 -2.90 1.38
CA LYS A 48 8.17 -4.31 1.38
C LYS A 48 8.99 -4.69 2.61
N GLU A 49 9.84 -3.81 3.15
CA GLU A 49 10.61 -4.14 4.36
C GLU A 49 9.71 -4.23 5.61
N SER A 50 8.70 -3.36 5.71
CA SER A 50 7.83 -3.31 6.89
C SER A 50 6.68 -4.30 6.84
N GLN A 51 6.18 -4.59 5.64
CA GLN A 51 4.98 -5.38 5.37
C GLN A 51 3.74 -4.97 6.17
N ARG A 52 3.72 -3.78 6.77
CA ARG A 52 2.60 -3.29 7.56
C ARG A 52 1.83 -2.27 6.74
N MET A 53 0.54 -2.54 6.55
CA MET A 53 -0.39 -1.56 5.98
C MET A 53 -0.54 -0.38 6.94
N LYS A 54 -0.37 0.83 6.41
CA LYS A 54 -0.50 2.10 7.13
C LYS A 54 -1.39 3.04 6.33
N PRO A 55 -2.17 3.92 6.98
CA PRO A 55 -2.83 5.02 6.29
C PRO A 55 -1.83 5.82 5.45
N PHE A 56 -2.19 6.13 4.20
CA PHE A 56 -1.30 6.91 3.32
C PHE A 56 -1.24 8.38 3.72
N THR A 57 -2.37 8.91 4.20
CA THR A 57 -2.46 10.22 4.84
C THR A 57 -2.51 10.06 6.35
N ALA A 58 -2.01 11.06 7.07
CA ALA A 58 -2.09 11.07 8.53
C ALA A 58 -3.56 11.11 8.99
N ILE A 59 -3.91 10.19 9.89
CA ILE A 59 -5.17 10.20 10.63
C ILE A 59 -4.79 10.43 12.09
N ASN A 60 -4.96 11.68 12.55
CA ASN A 60 -4.49 12.11 13.88
C ASN A 60 -5.25 11.39 15.01
N ASP A 61 -6.57 11.27 14.88
CA ASP A 61 -7.42 10.52 15.80
C ASP A 61 -8.27 9.52 15.01
N ILE A 62 -7.95 8.24 15.15
CA ILE A 62 -8.64 7.16 14.45
C ILE A 62 -10.06 6.92 14.98
N ILE A 63 -10.33 7.26 16.24
CA ILE A 63 -11.64 7.10 16.87
C ILE A 63 -12.57 8.18 16.33
N GLU A 64 -12.14 9.44 16.38
CA GLU A 64 -12.88 10.57 15.81
C GLU A 64 -13.13 10.36 14.32
N HIS A 65 -12.09 9.96 13.56
CA HIS A 65 -12.23 9.69 12.14
C HIS A 65 -13.30 8.62 11.84
N ARG A 66 -13.34 7.53 12.61
CA ARG A 66 -14.38 6.50 12.46
C ARG A 66 -15.76 7.01 12.81
N GLN A 67 -15.91 7.82 13.86
CA GLN A 67 -17.19 8.43 14.22
C GLN A 67 -17.70 9.36 13.12
N LEU A 68 -16.81 10.18 12.54
CA LEU A 68 -17.15 11.05 11.42
C LEU A 68 -17.60 10.26 10.19
N LEU A 69 -16.95 9.13 9.87
CA LEU A 69 -17.39 8.26 8.78
C LEU A 69 -18.78 7.67 9.05
N GLN A 70 -19.07 7.23 10.27
CA GLN A 70 -20.36 6.65 10.64
C GLN A 70 -21.51 7.67 10.59
N ASN A 71 -21.24 8.94 10.87
CA ASN A 71 -22.28 9.96 10.99
C ASN A 71 -22.54 10.74 9.69
N ASN A 72 -21.65 10.65 8.69
CA ASN A 72 -21.72 11.46 7.46
C ASN A 72 -21.95 10.65 6.17
N PHE A 73 -22.04 9.32 6.25
CA PHE A 73 -22.33 8.41 5.15
C PHE A 73 -23.34 7.35 5.58
#